data_AF-A0A098TMH5-F1
#
_entry.id   AF-A0A098TMH5-F1
#
_cell.length_a   1.000
_cell.length_b   1.000
_cell.length_c   1.000
_cell.angle_alpha   90.00
_cell.angle_beta   90.00
_cell.angle_gamma   90.00
#
_symmetry.space_group_name_H-M   'P 1'
#
loop_
_entity.id
_entity.type
_entity.pdbx_description
1 polymer ?
#
loop_
_entity_poly.entity_id
_entity_poly.type
_entity_poly.pdbx_seq_one_letter_code
_entity_poly.pdbx_strand_id
1 'polypeptide(L)'
;MVDNLTQGVLFASDLLLIPVDYDRRSLNHGITLYNKTVPKIQEFRLKQSPVHVGPWNLGLVYSNCPADVGVNIDKFIDQYFQDFNFTGKVCKVRLRTYTQTKVAEFRKVPAVCWRASPITKLFDSLVDEIFLKHNFVDH
;
A
#
# COMPACT_ATOMS: atom_id res chain seq x y z
N MET A 1 5.40 -6.55 -16.94
CA MET A 1 4.97 -5.23 -17.47
C MET A 1 3.60 -4.96 -16.88
N VAL A 2 3.35 -3.76 -16.36
CA VAL A 2 2.05 -3.39 -15.78
C VAL A 2 1.07 -3.12 -16.93
N ASP A 3 -0.17 -3.59 -16.82
CA ASP A 3 -1.18 -3.47 -17.86
C ASP A 3 -1.61 -2.01 -18.11
N ASN A 4 -2.25 -1.77 -19.26
CA ASN A 4 -2.63 -0.43 -19.72
C ASN A 4 -3.63 0.26 -18.78
N LEU A 5 -4.52 -0.48 -18.12
CA LEU A 5 -5.51 0.11 -17.21
C LEU A 5 -4.80 0.66 -15.98
N THR A 6 -3.92 -0.12 -15.38
CA THR A 6 -3.13 0.32 -14.22
C THR A 6 -2.25 1.52 -14.59
N GLN A 7 -1.64 1.54 -15.77
CA GLN A 7 -0.89 2.72 -16.24
C GLN A 7 -1.78 3.95 -16.34
N GLY A 8 -2.97 3.82 -16.94
CA GLY A 8 -3.94 4.92 -17.03
C GLY A 8 -4.35 5.47 -15.67
N VAL A 9 -4.60 4.58 -14.70
CA VAL A 9 -4.90 4.96 -13.30
C VAL A 9 -3.73 5.74 -12.70
N LEU A 10 -2.50 5.26 -12.86
CA LEU A 10 -1.32 5.93 -12.32
C LEU A 10 -1.09 7.32 -12.93
N PHE A 11 -1.37 7.50 -14.23
CA PHE A 11 -1.30 8.82 -14.88
C PHE A 11 -2.36 9.79 -14.36
N ALA A 12 -3.53 9.29 -13.96
CA ALA A 12 -4.62 10.10 -13.44
C ALA A 12 -4.55 10.33 -11.91
N SER A 13 -3.61 9.68 -11.22
CA SER A 13 -3.53 9.72 -9.75
C SER A 13 -2.54 10.78 -9.26
N ASP A 14 -2.89 11.43 -8.16
CA ASP A 14 -2.00 12.31 -7.41
C ASP A 14 -1.24 11.55 -6.32
N LEU A 15 -1.88 10.55 -5.73
CA LEU A 15 -1.36 9.72 -4.65
C LEU A 15 -1.55 8.24 -4.97
N LEU A 16 -0.62 7.42 -4.52
CA LEU A 16 -0.66 5.97 -4.67
C LEU A 16 -0.37 5.30 -3.32
N LEU A 17 -1.29 4.46 -2.85
CA LEU A 17 -1.05 3.51 -1.77
C LEU A 17 -1.11 2.10 -2.34
N ILE A 18 -0.12 1.26 -2.05
CA ILE A 18 -0.02 -0.07 -2.66
C ILE A 18 -0.33 -1.14 -1.60
N PRO A 19 -1.47 -1.84 -1.69
CA PRO A 19 -1.72 -3.00 -0.84
C PRO A 19 -0.82 -4.17 -1.26
N VAL A 20 -0.22 -4.84 -0.27
CA VAL A 20 0.61 -6.04 -0.45
C VAL A 20 0.26 -7.12 0.56
N ASP A 21 0.31 -8.38 0.14
CA ASP A 21 0.10 -9.54 1.01
C ASP A 21 1.47 -10.13 1.44
N TYR A 22 1.47 -11.14 2.32
CA TYR A 22 2.70 -11.78 2.84
C TYR A 22 3.37 -12.74 1.84
N ASP A 23 2.98 -12.71 0.56
CA ASP A 23 3.53 -13.55 -0.48
C ASP A 23 4.51 -12.79 -1.38
N ARG A 24 5.49 -13.52 -1.92
CA ARG A 24 6.55 -12.97 -2.78
C ARG A 24 6.01 -12.27 -4.02
N ARG A 25 4.91 -12.73 -4.60
CA ARG A 25 4.38 -12.16 -5.84
C ARG A 25 3.80 -10.77 -5.56
N SER A 26 3.04 -10.64 -4.48
CA SER A 26 2.47 -9.37 -4.05
C SER A 26 3.55 -8.36 -3.65
N LEU A 27 4.54 -8.80 -2.86
CA LEU A 27 5.70 -7.98 -2.50
C LEU A 27 6.50 -7.51 -3.72
N ASN A 28 6.85 -8.42 -4.62
CA ASN A 28 7.57 -8.07 -5.85
C ASN A 28 6.79 -7.08 -6.73
N HIS A 29 5.46 -7.22 -6.78
CA HIS A 29 4.61 -6.29 -7.50
C HIS A 29 4.69 -4.88 -6.90
N GLY A 30 4.55 -4.76 -5.56
CA GLY A 30 4.66 -3.47 -4.88
C GLY A 30 6.04 -2.82 -5.02
N ILE A 31 7.11 -3.62 -4.89
CA ILE A 31 8.49 -3.16 -5.13
C ILE A 31 8.66 -2.69 -6.57
N THR A 32 8.15 -3.42 -7.55
CA THR A 32 8.25 -3.06 -8.98
C THR A 32 7.49 -1.77 -9.30
N LEU A 33 6.32 -1.58 -8.69
CA LEU A 33 5.57 -0.33 -8.83
C LEU A 33 6.38 0.84 -8.29
N TYR A 34 6.90 0.74 -7.07
CA TYR A 34 7.69 1.80 -6.42
C TYR A 34 9.02 2.07 -7.13
N ASN A 35 9.87 1.06 -7.33
CA ASN A 35 11.24 1.25 -7.83
C ASN A 35 11.31 1.54 -9.33
N LYS A 36 10.33 1.09 -10.13
CA LYS A 36 10.44 1.12 -11.61
C LYS A 36 9.30 1.85 -12.29
N THR A 37 8.05 1.64 -11.86
CA THR A 37 6.89 2.09 -12.64
C THR A 37 6.55 3.55 -12.32
N VAL A 38 6.41 3.88 -11.04
CA VAL A 38 6.10 5.25 -10.58
C VAL A 38 7.18 6.25 -11.04
N PRO A 39 8.49 6.00 -10.87
CA PRO A 39 9.51 6.93 -11.32
C PRO A 39 9.46 7.23 -12.82
N LYS A 40 9.17 6.22 -13.66
CA LYS A 40 9.02 6.41 -15.11
C LYS A 40 7.82 7.29 -15.45
N ILE A 41 6.70 7.11 -14.74
CA ILE A 41 5.50 7.93 -14.92
C ILE A 41 5.77 9.37 -14.48
N GLN A 42 6.42 9.56 -13.34
CA GLN A 42 6.80 10.89 -12.86
C GLN A 42 7.75 11.58 -13.83
N GLU A 43 8.79 10.89 -14.33
CA GLU A 43 9.71 11.43 -15.33
C GLU A 43 8.97 11.83 -16.63
N PHE A 44 8.03 11.00 -17.08
CA PHE A 44 7.22 11.31 -18.25
C PHE A 44 6.34 12.54 -18.03
N ARG A 45 5.67 12.65 -16.88
CA ARG A 45 4.81 13.80 -16.56
C ARG A 45 5.62 15.08 -16.41
N LEU A 46 6.78 15.02 -15.77
CA LEU A 46 7.71 16.16 -15.64
C LEU A 46 8.14 16.72 -17.00
N LYS A 47 8.33 15.85 -18.01
CA LYS A 47 8.64 16.28 -19.39
C LYS A 47 7.48 17.00 -20.07
N GLN A 48 6.24 16.69 -19.71
CA GLN A 48 5.04 17.32 -20.29
C GLN A 48 4.58 18.56 -19.52
N SER A 49 4.68 18.52 -18.19
CA SER A 49 4.30 19.60 -17.29
C SER A 49 5.21 19.56 -16.06
N PRO A 50 6.19 20.49 -15.95
CA PRO A 50 7.17 20.50 -14.86
C PRO A 50 6.58 20.61 -13.46
N VAL A 51 5.32 21.04 -13.35
CA VAL A 51 4.62 21.26 -12.07
C VAL A 51 3.94 19.98 -11.56
N HIS A 52 3.78 18.96 -12.41
CA HIS A 52 2.97 17.78 -12.09
C HIS A 52 3.82 16.54 -11.75
N VAL A 53 4.19 16.38 -10.46
CA VAL A 53 5.12 15.31 -9.99
C VAL A 53 4.41 14.04 -9.44
N GLY A 54 3.10 13.92 -9.65
CA GLY A 54 2.34 12.74 -9.23
C GLY A 54 2.55 11.49 -10.11
N PRO A 55 2.18 10.28 -9.66
CA PRO A 55 1.59 10.02 -8.35
C PRO A 55 2.66 9.95 -7.25
N TRP A 56 2.39 10.58 -6.12
CA TRP A 56 3.22 10.46 -4.92
C TRP A 56 2.95 9.11 -4.27
N ASN A 57 3.99 8.32 -4.07
CA ASN A 57 3.86 7.01 -3.46
C ASN A 57 3.82 7.14 -1.93
N LEU A 58 2.70 6.74 -1.33
CA LEU A 58 2.45 6.76 0.11
C LEU A 58 3.06 5.56 0.84
N GLY A 59 3.49 4.54 0.09
CA GLY A 59 4.13 3.33 0.60
C GLY A 59 3.33 2.06 0.33
N LEU A 60 3.82 0.98 0.92
CA LEU A 60 3.18 -0.33 0.93
C LEU A 60 2.35 -0.50 2.21
N VAL A 61 1.12 -0.96 2.09
CA VAL A 61 0.29 -1.36 3.23
C VAL A 61 0.05 -2.86 3.18
N TYR A 62 0.27 -3.57 4.28
CA TYR A 62 -0.05 -4.98 4.31
C TYR A 62 -1.57 -5.18 4.31
N SER A 63 -2.07 -5.88 3.31
CA SER A 63 -3.44 -6.40 3.21
C SER A 63 -3.50 -7.88 3.56
N ASN A 64 -4.70 -8.36 3.88
CA ASN A 64 -5.01 -9.77 4.11
C ASN A 64 -4.08 -10.49 5.10
N CYS A 65 -3.56 -9.78 6.10
CA CYS A 65 -2.58 -10.37 7.00
C CYS A 65 -3.25 -11.49 7.82
N PRO A 66 -2.61 -12.66 7.99
CA PRO A 66 -3.09 -13.65 8.95
C PRO A 66 -3.21 -13.02 10.34
N ALA A 67 -4.16 -13.47 11.16
CA ALA A 67 -4.26 -12.97 12.53
C ALA A 67 -3.06 -13.40 13.39
N ASP A 68 -2.51 -14.58 13.08
CA ASP A 68 -1.33 -15.16 13.71
C ASP A 68 -0.19 -15.25 12.69
N VAL A 69 0.61 -14.19 12.66
CA VAL A 69 1.79 -14.11 11.82
C VAL A 69 2.98 -14.41 12.72
N GLY A 70 3.50 -15.63 12.68
CA GLY A 70 4.65 -16.02 13.50
C GLY A 70 5.86 -15.10 13.26
N VAL A 71 6.71 -14.94 14.28
CA VAL A 71 7.87 -14.02 14.34
C VAL A 71 8.86 -14.19 13.17
N ASN A 72 8.82 -15.30 12.45
CA ASN A 72 9.78 -15.63 11.40
C ASN A 72 9.50 -14.97 10.04
N ILE A 73 8.24 -14.70 9.68
CA ILE A 73 7.95 -14.22 8.32
C ILE A 73 8.40 -12.78 8.09
N ASP A 74 8.34 -11.94 9.13
CA ASP A 74 8.74 -10.54 9.05
C ASP A 74 10.22 -10.43 8.68
N LYS A 75 11.08 -11.28 9.27
CA LYS A 75 12.51 -11.35 8.91
C LYS A 75 12.73 -11.73 7.45
N PHE A 76 11.95 -12.67 6.91
CA PHE A 76 12.05 -13.04 5.50
C PHE A 76 11.59 -11.91 4.58
N ILE A 77 10.58 -11.15 4.98
CA ILE A 77 10.09 -10.01 4.20
C ILE A 77 11.09 -8.84 4.24
N ASP A 78 11.67 -8.56 5.40
CA ASP A 78 12.71 -7.54 5.55
C ASP A 78 13.94 -7.88 4.69
N GLN A 79 14.38 -9.14 4.72
CA GLN A 79 15.45 -9.61 3.83
C GLN A 79 15.06 -9.45 2.36
N TYR A 80 13.82 -9.79 2.00
CA TYR A 80 13.32 -9.63 0.64
C TYR A 80 13.33 -8.16 0.18
N PHE A 81 12.99 -7.21 1.05
CA PHE A 81 13.09 -5.79 0.73
C PHE A 81 14.54 -5.34 0.54
N GLN A 82 15.47 -5.84 1.36
CA GLN A 82 16.90 -5.56 1.21
C GLN A 82 17.45 -6.11 -0.10
N ASP A 83 17.15 -7.37 -0.43
CA ASP A 83 17.62 -8.04 -1.65
C ASP A 83 17.20 -7.28 -2.92
N PHE A 84 16.07 -6.57 -2.87
CA PHE A 84 15.52 -5.81 -3.99
C PHE A 84 15.76 -4.29 -3.88
N ASN A 85 16.56 -3.85 -2.91
CA ASN A 85 16.86 -2.43 -2.64
C ASN A 85 15.58 -1.58 -2.58
N PHE A 86 14.56 -2.06 -1.87
CA PHE A 86 13.35 -1.29 -1.67
C PHE A 86 13.62 -0.18 -0.65
N THR A 87 13.47 1.07 -1.08
CA THR A 87 13.69 2.27 -0.25
C THR A 87 12.38 2.99 0.11
N GLY A 88 11.25 2.44 -0.33
CA GLY A 88 9.95 3.01 -0.04
C GLY A 88 9.50 2.76 1.39
N LYS A 89 8.43 3.45 1.76
CA LYS A 89 7.82 3.29 3.07
C LYS A 89 6.97 2.03 3.14
N VAL A 90 7.05 1.33 4.26
CA VAL A 90 6.10 0.27 4.64
C VAL A 90 5.27 0.77 5.83
N CYS A 91 3.96 0.75 5.69
CA CYS A 91 3.05 1.15 6.76
C CYS A 91 3.18 0.21 7.97
N LYS A 92 3.16 0.78 9.17
CA LYS A 92 3.17 0.03 10.43
C LYS A 92 1.85 -0.71 10.64
N VAL A 93 0.74 -0.10 10.21
CA VAL A 93 -0.57 -0.72 10.28
C VAL A 93 -0.64 -1.90 9.30
N ARG A 94 -1.12 -3.03 9.81
CA ARG A 94 -1.31 -4.29 9.08
C ARG A 94 -2.80 -4.62 9.04
N LEU A 95 -3.42 -4.62 7.87
CA LEU A 95 -4.84 -4.92 7.69
C LEU A 95 -5.06 -6.43 7.78
N ARG A 96 -5.26 -6.92 9.00
CA ARG A 96 -5.51 -8.34 9.27
C ARG A 96 -6.87 -8.78 8.74
N THR A 97 -6.95 -10.05 8.36
CA THR A 97 -8.21 -10.67 7.96
C THR A 97 -9.04 -11.01 9.21
N TYR A 98 -10.30 -10.58 9.22
CA TYR A 98 -11.27 -10.89 10.26
C TYR A 98 -12.52 -11.50 9.64
N THR A 99 -13.27 -12.31 10.39
CA THR A 99 -14.57 -12.84 9.91
C THR A 99 -15.51 -11.73 9.44
N GLN A 100 -15.46 -10.56 10.09
CA GLN A 100 -16.25 -9.38 9.72
C GLN A 100 -15.95 -8.88 8.30
N THR A 101 -14.72 -9.01 7.79
CA THR A 101 -14.42 -8.58 6.41
C THR A 101 -15.12 -9.47 5.39
N LYS A 102 -15.22 -10.77 5.67
CA LYS A 102 -15.97 -11.73 4.84
C LYS A 102 -17.48 -11.52 4.90
N VAL A 103 -18.02 -11.17 6.07
CA VAL A 103 -19.42 -10.79 6.19
C VAL A 103 -19.72 -9.51 5.40
N ALA A 104 -18.84 -8.50 5.45
CA ALA A 104 -18.98 -7.27 4.67
C ALA A 104 -18.93 -7.55 3.16
N GLU A 105 -17.97 -8.36 2.72
CA GLU A 105 -17.82 -8.79 1.32
C GLU A 105 -19.09 -9.48 0.80
N PHE A 106 -19.65 -10.41 1.58
CA PHE A 106 -20.87 -11.13 1.22
C PHE A 106 -22.09 -10.19 1.16
N ARG A 107 -22.18 -9.25 2.10
CA ARG A 107 -23.28 -8.27 2.17
C ARG A 107 -23.12 -7.07 1.24
N LYS A 108 -21.99 -6.97 0.51
CA LYS A 108 -21.64 -5.81 -0.34
C LYS A 108 -21.68 -4.48 0.42
N VAL A 109 -21.23 -4.49 1.67
CA VAL A 109 -21.10 -3.28 2.51
C VAL A 109 -19.64 -3.05 2.88
N PRO A 110 -19.23 -1.79 3.17
CA PRO A 110 -17.87 -1.52 3.62
C PRO A 110 -17.54 -2.26 4.92
N ALA A 111 -16.32 -2.79 5.05
CA ALA A 111 -15.88 -3.45 6.29
C ALA A 111 -15.88 -2.51 7.52
N VAL A 112 -15.86 -1.20 7.28
CA VAL A 112 -15.93 -0.15 8.31
C VAL A 112 -17.35 0.13 8.83
N CYS A 113 -18.38 -0.57 8.32
CA CYS A 113 -19.76 -0.32 8.76
C CYS A 113 -20.02 -0.70 10.22
N TRP A 114 -19.18 -1.54 10.82
CA TRP A 114 -19.24 -1.89 12.24
C TRP A 114 -18.20 -1.10 13.04
N ARG A 115 -18.57 0.09 13.52
CA ARG A 115 -17.65 1.00 14.25
C ARG A 115 -16.87 0.35 15.39
N ALA A 116 -17.46 -0.59 16.11
CA ALA A 116 -16.80 -1.28 17.22
C ALA A 116 -15.86 -2.43 16.78
N SER A 117 -15.82 -2.77 15.48
CA SER A 117 -15.06 -3.91 14.98
C SER A 117 -13.55 -3.64 14.96
N PRO A 118 -12.71 -4.67 15.21
CA PRO A 118 -11.26 -4.54 15.12
C PRO A 118 -10.77 -4.03 13.76
N ILE A 119 -11.43 -4.45 12.67
CA ILE A 119 -11.05 -4.01 11.32
C ILE A 119 -11.29 -2.52 11.11
N THR A 120 -12.37 -1.94 11.67
CA THR A 120 -12.62 -0.50 11.55
C THR A 120 -11.51 0.29 12.24
N LYS A 121 -11.09 -0.13 13.44
CA LYS A 121 -9.97 0.49 14.17
C LYS A 121 -8.64 0.42 13.39
N LEU A 122 -8.42 -0.64 12.62
CA LEU A 122 -7.23 -0.76 11.76
C LEU A 122 -7.30 0.21 10.57
N PHE A 123 -8.47 0.37 9.94
CA PHE A 123 -8.64 1.38 8.90
C PHE A 123 -8.49 2.79 9.45
N ASP A 124 -9.04 3.08 10.64
CA ASP A 124 -8.84 4.38 11.30
C ASP A 124 -7.35 4.63 11.58
N SER A 125 -6.65 3.65 12.12
CA SER A 125 -5.20 3.73 12.36
C SER A 125 -4.39 3.93 11.08
N LEU A 126 -4.81 3.33 9.96
CA LEU A 126 -4.16 3.47 8.67
C LEU A 126 -4.39 4.87 8.09
N VAL A 127 -5.61 5.41 8.21
CA VAL A 127 -5.92 6.79 7.82
C VAL A 127 -5.09 7.77 8.64
N ASP A 128 -5.01 7.56 9.96
CA ASP A 128 -4.16 8.36 10.84
C ASP A 128 -2.70 8.29 10.42
N GLU A 129 -2.20 7.08 10.15
CA GLU A 129 -0.83 6.87 9.70
C GLU A 129 -0.57 7.58 8.38
N ILE A 130 -1.41 7.39 7.37
CA ILE A 130 -1.16 7.93 6.04
C ILE A 130 -1.34 9.44 6.01
N PHE A 131 -2.46 9.95 6.52
CA PHE A 131 -2.90 11.31 6.24
C PHE A 131 -2.72 12.30 7.39
N LEU A 132 -2.73 11.83 8.64
CA LEU A 132 -2.83 12.73 9.80
C LEU A 132 -1.55 12.81 10.65
N LYS A 133 -0.68 11.80 10.59
CA LYS A 133 0.66 11.87 11.21
C LYS A 133 1.63 12.64 10.31
N HIS A 134 2.70 13.18 10.90
CA HIS A 134 3.78 13.95 10.25
C HIS A 134 4.57 13.22 9.15
N ASN A 135 4.02 12.16 8.56
CA ASN A 135 4.61 11.42 7.46
C ASN A 135 4.77 12.24 6.17
N PHE A 136 4.29 13.50 6.14
CA PHE A 136 4.50 14.49 5.09
C PHE A 136 5.30 15.73 5.55
N VAL A 137 5.78 15.74 6.79
CA VAL A 137 6.65 16.78 7.34
C VAL A 137 7.90 16.07 7.85
N ASP A 138 8.86 15.86 6.94
CA ASP A 138 10.20 15.42 7.34
C ASP A 138 10.80 16.49 8.28
N HIS A 139 11.37 16.04 9.40
CA HIS A 139 12.32 16.81 10.18
C HIS A 139 13.74 16.51 9.69
#